data_AF-K5XJU2-F1
#
_entry.id   AF-K5XJU2-F1
#
_cell.length_a   1.000
_cell.length_b   1.000
_cell.length_c   1.000
_cell.angle_alpha   90.00
_cell.angle_beta   90.00
_cell.angle_gamma   90.00
#
_symmetry.space_group_name_H-M   'P 1'
#
loop_
_entity.id
_entity.type
_entity.pdbx_description
1 polymer ?
#
loop_
_entity_poly.entity_id
_entity_poly.type
_entity_poly.pdbx_seq_one_letter_code
_entity_poly.pdbx_strand_id
1 'polypeptide(L)'
;MATLTRQTQTITRTAEGAVAISYSNLVSAPLSLVDAIGEAFGSDPSSLGIIIVRDLPPEYSTYRERLLKLSYQFAHLPENVREKYSHPASKYRYLEQKGVDSATNPFLALAGLTARYNEHHQLFNDIGSL
;
A
#
# COMPACT_ATOMS: atom_id res chain seq x y z
N MET A 1 -17.95 39.53 17.18
CA MET A 1 -18.11 38.19 17.81
C MET A 1 -18.96 37.35 16.85
N ALA A 2 -18.34 36.57 15.97
CA ALA A 2 -19.06 35.74 15.01
C ALA A 2 -19.27 34.34 15.62
N THR A 3 -20.50 34.02 15.98
CA THR A 3 -20.89 32.70 16.49
C THR A 3 -20.99 31.73 15.31
N LEU A 4 -20.00 30.84 15.16
CA LEU A 4 -20.07 29.71 14.22
C LEU A 4 -21.08 28.70 14.75
N THR A 5 -22.30 28.71 14.22
CA THR A 5 -23.30 27.66 14.44
C THR A 5 -22.82 26.36 13.80
N ARG A 6 -22.39 25.40 14.63
CA ARG A 6 -22.07 24.01 14.23
C ARG A 6 -23.35 23.35 13.73
N GLN A 7 -23.48 23.18 12.42
CA GLN A 7 -24.59 22.42 11.84
C GLN A 7 -24.32 20.93 12.11
N THR A 8 -25.05 20.36 13.07
CA THR A 8 -24.97 18.94 13.40
C THR A 8 -25.75 18.16 12.34
N GLN A 9 -25.04 17.65 11.32
CA GLN A 9 -25.65 16.81 10.30
C GLN A 9 -25.83 15.40 10.84
N THR A 10 -26.97 14.76 10.53
CA THR A 10 -27.26 13.38 10.96
C THR A 10 -26.26 12.41 10.36
N ILE A 11 -25.43 11.79 11.21
CA ILE A 11 -24.39 10.83 10.82
C ILE A 11 -25.06 9.54 10.38
N THR A 12 -24.81 9.13 9.13
CA THR A 12 -25.29 7.84 8.61
C THR A 12 -24.28 6.75 8.92
N ARG A 13 -24.76 5.58 9.35
CA ARG A 13 -23.92 4.41 9.66
C ARG A 13 -24.32 3.22 8.80
N THR A 14 -23.38 2.31 8.57
CA THR A 14 -23.67 0.96 8.04
C THR A 14 -24.12 0.03 9.16
N ALA A 15 -24.57 -1.19 8.81
CA ALA A 15 -25.04 -2.17 9.78
C ALA A 15 -23.94 -2.58 10.78
N GLU A 16 -22.68 -2.47 10.35
CA GLU A 16 -21.48 -2.79 11.12
C GLU A 16 -21.03 -1.61 12.01
N GLY A 17 -21.71 -0.46 11.93
CA GLY A 17 -21.38 0.74 12.71
C GLY A 17 -20.37 1.68 12.05
N ALA A 18 -19.92 1.42 10.83
CA ALA A 18 -19.01 2.31 10.12
C ALA A 18 -19.72 3.59 9.68
N VAL A 19 -19.06 4.73 9.90
CA VAL A 19 -19.56 6.04 9.46
C VAL A 19 -19.50 6.13 7.94
N ALA A 20 -20.63 6.49 7.33
CA ALA A 20 -20.75 6.58 5.89
C ALA A 20 -21.11 7.99 5.43
N ILE A 21 -20.29 8.53 4.52
CA ILE A 21 -20.31 9.92 4.07
C ILE A 21 -20.43 9.94 2.54
N SER A 22 -21.25 10.81 1.96
CA SER A 22 -21.28 10.97 0.50
C SER A 22 -20.08 11.78 0.01
N TYR A 23 -19.57 11.42 -1.17
CA TYR A 23 -18.44 12.12 -1.78
C TYR A 23 -18.76 13.59 -2.05
N SER A 24 -19.99 13.90 -2.47
CA SER A 24 -20.44 15.28 -2.69
C SER A 24 -20.27 16.15 -1.45
N ASN A 25 -20.66 15.63 -0.28
CA ASN A 25 -20.60 16.37 0.98
C ASN A 25 -19.15 16.59 1.44
N LEU A 26 -18.28 15.62 1.16
CA LEU A 26 -16.84 15.73 1.44
C LEU A 26 -16.20 16.88 0.66
N VAL A 27 -16.61 17.08 -0.60
CA VAL A 27 -16.10 18.15 -1.46
C VAL A 27 -16.77 19.49 -1.15
N SER A 28 -18.09 19.52 -0.99
CA SER A 28 -18.84 20.77 -0.89
C SER A 28 -18.84 21.40 0.51
N ALA A 29 -18.77 20.60 1.57
CA ALA A 29 -18.92 21.08 2.95
C ALA A 29 -18.09 20.28 3.96
N PRO A 30 -16.75 20.20 3.82
CA PRO A 30 -15.89 19.37 4.67
C PRO A 30 -15.98 19.73 6.16
N LEU A 31 -16.19 21.01 6.50
CA LEU A 31 -16.28 21.48 7.88
C LEU A 31 -17.56 20.98 8.60
N SER A 32 -18.60 20.61 7.86
CA SER A 32 -19.82 20.03 8.44
C SER A 32 -19.64 18.56 8.87
N LEU A 33 -18.58 17.90 8.41
CA LEU A 33 -18.33 16.48 8.62
C LEU A 33 -17.35 16.19 9.77
N VAL A 34 -16.86 17.22 10.47
CA VAL A 34 -15.88 17.08 11.56
C VAL A 34 -16.38 16.12 12.63
N ASP A 35 -17.68 16.16 12.94
CA ASP A 35 -18.32 15.32 13.97
C ASP A 35 -18.36 13.85 13.51
N ALA A 36 -18.68 13.63 12.23
CA ALA A 36 -18.73 12.32 11.62
C ALA A 36 -17.33 11.68 11.54
N ILE A 37 -16.31 12.47 11.19
CA ILE A 37 -14.91 12.02 11.14
C ILE A 37 -14.39 11.76 12.56
N GLY A 38 -14.75 12.61 13.52
CA GLY A 38 -14.43 12.44 14.93
C GLY A 38 -15.03 11.16 15.50
N GLU A 39 -16.26 10.80 15.13
CA GLU A 39 -16.87 9.53 15.55
C GLU A 39 -16.22 8.31 14.88
N ALA A 40 -15.79 8.44 13.62
CA ALA A 40 -15.15 7.34 12.89
C ALA A 40 -13.74 7.03 13.40
N PHE A 41 -12.94 8.06 13.71
CA PHE A 41 -11.54 7.97 14.13
C PHE A 41 -11.31 8.32 15.60
N GLY A 42 -12.38 8.48 16.36
CA GLY A 42 -12.33 8.83 17.77
C GLY A 42 -11.79 7.72 18.65
N SER A 43 -11.73 8.01 19.94
CA SER A 43 -11.32 7.06 20.97
C SER A 43 -12.50 6.27 21.55
N ASP A 44 -13.70 6.44 21.00
CA ASP A 44 -14.88 5.74 21.48
C ASP A 44 -14.82 4.26 21.09
N PRO A 45 -15.35 3.33 21.92
CA PRO A 45 -15.35 1.91 21.60
C PRO A 45 -16.12 1.54 20.31
N SER A 46 -17.00 2.44 19.85
CA SER A 46 -17.74 2.31 18.59
C SER A 46 -16.97 2.85 17.37
N SER A 47 -15.84 3.53 17.57
CA SER A 47 -15.01 4.06 16.50
C SER A 47 -14.20 2.94 15.85
N LEU A 48 -14.50 2.63 14.59
CA LEU A 48 -13.82 1.56 13.85
C LEU A 48 -12.48 2.00 13.22
N GLY A 49 -12.17 3.31 13.25
CA GLY A 49 -11.00 3.86 12.58
C GLY A 49 -11.11 3.87 11.04
N ILE A 50 -12.32 3.75 10.50
CA ILE A 50 -12.60 3.77 9.06
C ILE A 50 -13.82 4.61 8.74
N ILE A 51 -13.84 5.18 7.54
CA ILE A 51 -15.01 5.84 6.94
C ILE A 51 -15.33 5.19 5.61
N ILE A 52 -16.62 5.14 5.27
CA ILE A 52 -17.10 4.65 3.98
C ILE A 52 -17.56 5.86 3.17
N VAL A 53 -16.85 6.14 2.08
CA VAL A 53 -17.26 7.17 1.13
C VAL A 53 -18.19 6.56 0.09
N ARG A 54 -19.42 7.09 0.00
CA ARG A 54 -20.46 6.68 -0.94
C ARG A 54 -20.63 7.71 -2.05
N ASP A 55 -21.39 7.36 -3.08
CA ASP A 55 -21.76 8.27 -4.18
C ASP A 55 -20.55 8.83 -4.93
N LEU A 56 -19.54 7.98 -5.12
CA LEU A 56 -18.37 8.30 -5.94
C LEU A 56 -18.79 8.55 -7.40
N PRO A 57 -18.11 9.45 -8.12
CA PRO A 57 -18.38 9.67 -9.54
C PRO A 57 -18.29 8.37 -10.35
N PRO A 58 -19.13 8.17 -11.37
CA PRO A 58 -19.23 6.90 -12.09
C PRO A 58 -17.91 6.48 -12.76
N GLU A 59 -17.04 7.44 -13.08
CA GLU A 59 -15.70 7.23 -13.63
C GLU A 59 -14.81 6.34 -12.73
N TYR A 60 -15.00 6.40 -11.40
CA TYR A 60 -14.23 5.61 -10.45
C TYR A 60 -14.48 4.11 -10.61
N SER A 61 -15.66 3.69 -11.06
CA SER A 61 -15.94 2.29 -11.33
C SER A 61 -15.06 1.76 -12.46
N THR A 62 -14.93 2.54 -13.55
CA THR A 62 -14.08 2.20 -14.69
C THR A 62 -12.61 2.16 -14.30
N TYR A 63 -12.15 3.15 -13.52
CA TYR A 63 -10.76 3.17 -13.03
C TYR A 63 -10.46 2.00 -12.09
N ARG A 64 -11.40 1.64 -11.21
CA ARG A 64 -11.27 0.47 -10.33
C ARG A 64 -11.10 -0.81 -11.15
N GLU A 65 -11.94 -1.03 -12.15
CA GLU A 65 -11.85 -2.22 -12.99
C GLU A 65 -10.50 -2.28 -13.72
N ARG A 66 -10.08 -1.17 -14.33
CA ARG A 66 -8.79 -1.10 -15.02
C ARG A 66 -7.61 -1.34 -14.08
N LEU A 67 -7.62 -0.73 -12.89
CA LEU A 67 -6.57 -0.90 -11.89
C LEU A 67 -6.49 -2.36 -11.43
N LEU A 68 -7.62 -3.01 -11.16
CA LEU A 68 -7.64 -4.41 -10.76
C LEU A 68 -7.11 -5.35 -11.87
N LYS A 69 -7.46 -5.09 -13.13
CA LYS A 69 -6.89 -5.83 -14.28
C LYS A 69 -5.38 -5.64 -14.40
N LEU A 70 -4.90 -4.41 -14.25
CA LEU A 70 -3.48 -4.10 -14.29
C LEU A 70 -2.72 -4.73 -13.11
N SER A 71 -3.29 -4.67 -11.91
CA SER A 71 -2.73 -5.30 -10.71
C SER A 71 -2.64 -6.82 -10.87
N TYR A 72 -3.67 -7.45 -11.44
CA TYR A 72 -3.65 -8.87 -11.79
C TYR A 72 -2.54 -9.19 -12.78
N GLN A 73 -2.45 -8.44 -13.89
CA GLN A 73 -1.41 -8.63 -14.90
C GLN A 73 0.00 -8.46 -14.31
N PHE A 74 0.20 -7.44 -13.47
CA PHE A 74 1.47 -7.18 -12.80
C PHE A 74 1.86 -8.32 -11.84
N ALA A 75 0.91 -8.84 -11.06
CA ALA A 75 1.17 -9.94 -10.14
C ALA A 75 1.56 -11.24 -10.86
N HIS A 76 1.08 -11.44 -12.09
CA HIS A 76 1.41 -12.60 -12.93
C HIS A 76 2.71 -12.43 -13.75
N LEU A 77 3.40 -11.29 -13.64
CA LEU A 77 4.69 -11.13 -14.31
C LEU A 77 5.76 -12.04 -13.68
N PRO A 78 6.69 -12.58 -14.49
CA PRO A 78 7.85 -13.32 -13.99
C PRO A 78 8.62 -12.52 -12.93
N GLU A 79 9.14 -13.20 -11.90
CA GLU A 79 9.83 -12.56 -10.77
C GLU A 79 11.02 -11.69 -11.22
N ASN A 80 11.78 -12.14 -12.22
CA ASN A 80 12.90 -11.40 -12.81
C ASN A 80 12.50 -10.08 -13.49
N VAL A 81 11.22 -9.93 -13.84
CA VAL A 81 10.66 -8.69 -14.38
C VAL A 81 10.09 -7.83 -13.26
N ARG A 82 9.46 -8.41 -12.24
CA ARG A 82 8.93 -7.69 -11.07
C ARG A 82 10.04 -7.03 -10.24
N GLU A 83 11.14 -7.73 -10.02
CA GLU A 83 12.27 -7.24 -9.21
C GLU A 83 12.95 -6.00 -9.84
N LYS A 84 12.83 -5.80 -11.17
CA LYS A 84 13.30 -4.58 -11.86
C LYS A 84 12.51 -3.32 -11.49
N TYR A 85 11.26 -3.48 -11.03
CA TYR A 85 10.41 -2.39 -10.56
C TYR A 85 10.52 -2.19 -9.04
N SER A 86 11.32 -3.02 -8.35
CA SER A 86 11.63 -2.90 -6.94
C SER A 86 12.89 -2.05 -6.78
N HIS A 87 12.80 -0.92 -6.10
CA HIS A 87 13.98 -0.07 -5.83
C HIS A 87 14.37 -0.19 -4.35
N PRO A 88 15.26 -1.13 -3.97
CA PRO A 88 15.55 -1.47 -2.58
C PRO A 88 16.20 -0.33 -1.79
N ALA A 89 16.88 0.60 -2.47
CA ALA A 89 17.48 1.78 -1.84
C ALA A 89 16.51 2.97 -1.69
N SER A 90 15.26 2.84 -2.15
CA SER A 90 14.28 3.93 -2.00
C SER A 90 13.68 3.91 -0.59
N LYS A 91 13.58 5.07 0.06
CA LYS A 91 12.86 5.23 1.35
C LYS A 91 11.34 5.12 1.19
N TYR A 92 10.85 4.94 -0.04
CA TYR A 92 9.46 4.65 -0.36
C TYR A 92 9.24 3.14 -0.21
N ARG A 93 8.33 2.75 0.69
CA ARG A 93 7.99 1.34 0.89
C ARG A 93 7.19 0.84 -0.32
N TYR A 94 7.88 0.23 -1.28
CA TYR A 94 7.25 -0.56 -2.33
C TYR A 94 6.87 -1.92 -1.73
N LEU A 95 5.57 -2.22 -1.72
CA LEU A 95 5.04 -3.46 -1.18
C LEU A 95 5.33 -4.60 -2.14
N GLU A 96 6.47 -5.28 -1.96
CA GLU A 96 6.71 -6.60 -2.52
C GLU A 96 6.80 -7.60 -1.36
N GLN A 97 5.65 -8.20 -0.99
CA GLN A 97 5.67 -9.41 -0.17
C GLN A 97 6.04 -10.57 -1.08
N LYS A 98 7.30 -11.02 -1.00
CA LYS A 98 7.71 -12.30 -1.59
C LYS A 98 6.90 -13.41 -0.91
N GLY A 99 6.12 -14.15 -1.69
CA GLY A 99 5.58 -15.44 -1.26
C GLY A 99 6.75 -16.34 -0.89
N VAL A 100 6.81 -16.75 0.37
CA VAL A 100 7.80 -17.72 0.82
C VAL A 100 7.34 -19.08 0.29
N ASP A 101 7.78 -19.39 -0.92
CA ASP A 101 7.64 -20.73 -1.48
C ASP A 101 8.62 -21.63 -0.72
N SER A 102 8.06 -22.37 0.22
CA SER A 102 8.72 -23.38 1.03
C SER A 102 9.23 -24.54 0.16
N ALA A 103 10.43 -24.46 -0.43
CA ALA A 103 11.13 -25.65 -0.95
C ALA A 103 12.63 -25.47 -1.29
N THR A 104 13.29 -24.34 -1.00
CA THR A 104 14.72 -24.22 -1.33
C THR A 104 15.59 -24.75 -0.18
N ASN A 105 16.07 -25.97 -0.39
CA ASN A 105 16.97 -26.72 0.48
C ASN A 105 18.18 -25.84 0.95
N PRO A 106 18.40 -25.65 2.27
CA PRO A 106 19.45 -24.76 2.77
C PRO A 106 20.88 -25.20 2.40
N PHE A 107 21.06 -26.44 1.93
CA PHE A 107 22.35 -26.95 1.48
C PHE A 107 22.78 -26.48 0.08
N LEU A 108 21.85 -26.07 -0.79
CA LEU A 108 22.21 -25.59 -2.14
C LEU A 108 22.62 -24.11 -2.16
N ALA A 109 22.29 -23.34 -1.12
CA ALA A 109 22.71 -21.95 -0.99
C ALA A 109 24.22 -21.80 -0.74
N LEU A 110 24.87 -22.81 -0.14
CA LEU A 110 26.32 -22.77 0.10
C LEU A 110 27.16 -23.07 -1.15
N ALA A 111 26.62 -23.79 -2.14
CA ALA A 111 27.35 -24.12 -3.36
C ALA A 111 27.47 -22.92 -4.33
N GLY A 112 26.51 -22.00 -4.32
CA GLY A 112 26.53 -20.79 -5.15
C GLY A 112 27.44 -19.69 -4.61
N LEU A 113 27.69 -19.65 -3.29
CA LEU A 113 28.53 -18.62 -2.66
C LEU A 113 30.04 -18.94 -2.76
N THR A 114 30.43 -20.21 -2.86
CA THR A 114 31.83 -20.60 -3.05
C THR A 114 32.35 -20.33 -4.47
N ALA A 115 31.48 -20.32 -5.48
CA ALA A 115 31.88 -20.00 -6.86
C ALA A 115 32.21 -18.51 -7.07
N ARG A 116 31.52 -17.59 -6.37
CA ARG A 116 31.78 -16.14 -6.47
C ARG A 116 32.93 -15.63 -5.59
N TYR A 117 33.38 -16.41 -4.61
CA TYR A 117 34.52 -16.01 -3.77
C TYR A 117 35.87 -16.33 -4.43
N ASN A 118 35.91 -17.27 -5.37
CA ASN A 118 37.17 -17.70 -5.99
C ASN A 118 37.60 -16.86 -7.21
N GLU A 119 36.69 -16.09 -7.82
CA GLU A 119 37.04 -15.21 -8.97
C GLU A 119 37.62 -13.85 -8.54
N HIS A 120 37.45 -13.44 -7.29
CA HIS A 120 37.98 -12.16 -6.78
C HIS A 120 39.37 -12.26 -6.15
N HIS A 121 39.89 -13.47 -5.91
CA HIS A 121 41.24 -13.67 -5.33
C HIS A 121 42.34 -13.87 -6.38
N GLN A 122 42.01 -13.92 -7.68
CA GLN A 122 42.99 -14.09 -8.75
C GLN A 122 43.33 -12.79 -9.50
N LEU A 123 42.58 -11.70 -9.28
CA LEU A 123 42.86 -10.37 -9.86
C LEU A 123 43.74 -9.47 -8.98
N PHE A 124 44.14 -9.90 -7.78
CA PHE A 124 44.97 -9.11 -6.87
C PHE A 124 46.44 -9.56 -6.79
N ASN A 125 46.82 -10.68 -7.41
CA ASN A 125 48.22 -11.15 -7.44
C ASN A 125 48.98 -10.81 -8.74
N ASP A 126 48.32 -10.26 -9.76
CA ASP A 126 48.95 -9.89 -11.05
C ASP A 126 49.37 -8.41 -11.15
N ILE A 127 49.33 -7.64 -10.05
CA ILE A 127 49.77 -6.23 -10.00
C ILE A 127 51.03 -6.06 -9.10
N GLY A 128 51.73 -7.17 -8.81
CA GLY A 128 52.88 -7.20 -7.89
C GLY A 128 54.16 -7.85 -8.45
N SER A 129 54.26 -8.09 -9.75
CA SER A 129 55.52 -8.55 -10.38
C SER A 129 55.68 -8.05 -11.82
N LEU A 130 56.05 -6.78 -11.97
CA LEU A 130 56.87 -6.24 -13.07
C LEU A 130 57.78 -5.16 -12.51
#